data_AF-A0A9X7RH02-F1
#
_entry.id   AF-A0A9X7RH02-F1
#
_cell.length_a   1.000
_cell.length_b   1.000
_cell.length_c   1.000
_cell.angle_alpha   90.00
_cell.angle_beta   90.00
_cell.angle_gamma   90.00
#
_symmetry.space_group_name_H-M   'P 1'
#
loop_
_entity.id
_entity.type
_entity.pdbx_description
1 polymer ?
#
loop_
_entity_poly.entity_id
_entity_poly.type
_entity_poly.pdbx_seq_one_letter_code
_entity_poly.pdbx_strand_id
1 'polypeptide(L)'
;MTLNGSTSLPYTPKEMGRSSLSRTFILYTLGLFAVLGVIFIGILTKITWDASHARAIRVTEAFFQATKRPFERAIWTVNADATLQLIRGLESLEVVEKVWVETPDTGNFGEPVTGLRAAEALSYTLNSPSTILHKDAIGQVFILIDRNTISYEIVSTVGFIVTAIIVYLLLLAIVIRTVFRRLIGQPLSAIVDYLSTPRLIEDPPKAELMPGRADEIGILATSLQSMVQRRHLDLQKIQEYQTNLEDLVAHRTEQLKLVQEELIQADNLAALGALVAGVSHELNTPLGNALMAATTIKDSTGYLRTELEEQKLSKEALENEVERISDTAHIIEKTLGRARELVGNFRQVAVDRQSEKKRSFNFDHIIRETLATLQPTLKKTPFKVELDLHADEIIDSYPGAVSQLVSNFVENAIKHGYEGRSEGLIKLSSQVVHPKDKNRNNSNERKIIFKCQDFGVGIPEKNLKKVFEPFFTTKFGKGGSGLGMAICYQLVTEALNGTISVTSSVGSGTEFIIEFPAMVAQDTRKPLGQKVH
;
A
#
# COMPACT_ATOMS: atom_id res chain seq x y z
N MET A 1 -5.28 -14.23 14.09
CA MET A 1 -3.92 -13.74 13.84
C MET A 1 -3.97 -12.22 13.86
N THR A 2 -3.48 -11.64 14.94
CA THR A 2 -3.39 -10.18 15.13
C THR A 2 -2.23 -9.64 14.30
N LEU A 3 -2.52 -8.86 13.27
CA LEU A 3 -1.53 -8.03 12.59
C LEU A 3 -1.85 -6.56 12.88
N ASN A 4 -1.35 -6.10 14.03
CA ASN A 4 -1.11 -4.70 14.31
C ASN A 4 -0.11 -4.17 13.27
N GLY A 5 -0.63 -3.41 12.31
CA GLY A 5 0.15 -2.62 11.36
C GLY A 5 -0.08 -1.13 11.58
N SER A 6 -0.13 -0.66 12.82
CA SER A 6 0.02 0.76 13.12
C SER A 6 1.52 1.08 13.14
N THR A 7 2.02 1.60 12.04
CA THR A 7 3.27 2.36 12.00
C THR A 7 3.08 3.64 12.82
N SER A 8 3.15 3.50 14.15
CA SER A 8 3.38 4.62 15.05
C SER A 8 4.77 5.15 14.77
N LEU A 9 4.87 6.18 13.93
CA LEU A 9 6.02 7.07 13.95
C LEU A 9 6.20 7.55 15.40
N PRO A 10 7.35 7.33 16.03
CA PRO A 10 7.63 7.93 17.32
C PRO A 10 7.77 9.43 17.08
N TYR A 11 6.71 10.18 17.33
CA TYR A 11 6.79 11.63 17.41
C TYR A 11 7.59 11.96 18.67
N THR A 12 8.91 12.03 18.53
CA THR A 12 9.80 12.52 19.58
C THR A 12 9.61 14.04 19.68
N PRO A 13 9.13 14.59 20.81
CA PRO A 13 9.13 16.03 21.04
C PRO A 13 10.54 16.41 21.47
N LYS A 14 11.48 16.36 20.54
CA LYS A 14 12.85 16.81 20.80
C LYS A 14 13.31 17.68 19.63
N GLU A 15 13.52 18.95 19.99
CA GLU A 15 14.35 19.91 19.28
C GLU A 15 13.73 20.66 18.11
N MET A 16 12.54 21.25 18.32
CA MET A 16 12.29 22.58 17.74
C MET A 16 13.06 23.61 18.57
N GLY A 17 14.35 23.71 18.27
CA GLY A 17 15.26 24.71 18.83
C GLY A 17 14.78 26.13 18.53
N ARG A 18 14.12 26.74 19.53
CA ARG A 18 14.29 28.13 19.95
C ARG A 18 14.39 29.21 18.84
N SER A 19 13.34 29.34 18.04
CA SER A 19 12.84 30.67 17.65
C SER A 19 11.32 30.67 17.68
N SER A 20 10.73 30.81 18.88
CA SER A 20 9.29 31.09 18.94
C SER A 20 9.04 32.36 18.12
N LEU A 21 7.99 32.38 17.29
CA LEU A 21 7.59 33.55 16.50
C LEU A 21 7.63 34.84 17.35
N SER A 22 7.28 34.70 18.64
CA SER A 22 7.37 35.77 19.64
C SER A 22 8.79 36.34 19.83
N ARG A 23 9.84 35.51 19.88
CA ARG A 23 11.23 35.97 20.10
C ARG A 23 11.72 36.76 18.91
N THR A 24 11.48 36.26 17.71
CA THR A 24 11.88 36.91 16.47
C THR A 24 11.16 38.25 16.29
N PHE A 25 9.85 38.29 16.53
CA PHE A 25 9.06 39.53 16.48
C PHE A 25 9.51 40.56 17.53
N ILE A 26 9.77 40.13 18.78
CA ILE A 26 10.29 41.00 19.84
C ILE A 26 11.68 41.54 19.48
N LEU A 27 12.56 40.72 18.90
CA LEU A 27 13.89 41.14 18.48
C LEU A 27 13.84 42.18 17.36
N TYR A 28 13.00 41.99 16.34
CA TYR A 28 12.86 42.98 15.26
C TYR A 28 12.24 44.29 15.74
N THR A 29 11.21 44.23 16.59
CA THR A 29 10.57 45.45 17.12
C THR A 29 11.54 46.21 18.02
N LEU A 30 12.24 45.54 18.94
CA LEU A 30 13.26 46.19 19.78
C LEU A 30 14.43 46.73 18.96
N GLY A 31 14.88 45.98 17.95
CA GLY A 31 15.94 46.42 17.05
C GLY A 31 15.57 47.71 16.31
N LEU A 32 14.35 47.80 15.78
CA LEU A 32 13.85 49.01 15.12
C LEU A 32 13.81 50.21 16.08
N PHE A 33 13.26 50.03 17.28
CA PHE A 33 13.21 51.10 18.28
C PHE A 33 14.59 51.52 18.77
N ALA A 34 15.54 50.60 18.87
CA ALA A 34 16.93 50.92 19.24
C ALA A 34 17.60 51.79 18.17
N VAL A 35 17.43 51.47 16.88
CA VAL A 35 17.96 52.29 15.77
C VAL A 35 17.36 53.69 15.78
N LEU A 36 16.03 53.81 15.93
CA LEU A 36 15.36 55.11 16.04
C LEU A 36 15.85 55.90 17.27
N GLY A 37 16.10 55.22 18.39
CA GLY A 37 16.66 55.82 19.59
C GLY A 37 18.05 56.43 19.37
N VAL A 38 18.95 55.70 18.67
CA VAL A 38 20.30 56.21 18.34
C VAL A 38 20.22 57.46 17.45
N ILE A 39 19.37 57.43 16.42
CA ILE A 39 19.17 58.59 15.52
C ILE A 39 18.64 59.79 16.33
N PHE A 40 17.63 59.57 17.18
CA PHE A 40 17.06 60.61 18.02
C PHE A 40 18.08 61.22 18.98
N ILE A 41 18.89 60.39 19.66
CA ILE A 41 19.95 60.85 20.56
C ILE A 41 20.97 61.70 19.80
N GLY A 42 21.38 61.29 18.59
CA GLY A 42 22.31 62.05 17.76
C GLY A 42 21.76 63.43 17.37
N ILE A 43 20.51 63.48 16.93
CA ILE A 43 19.83 64.75 16.57
C ILE A 43 19.71 65.66 17.80
N LEU A 44 19.26 65.11 18.93
CA LEU A 44 19.07 65.87 20.15
C LEU A 44 20.40 66.44 20.67
N THR A 45 21.46 65.62 20.68
CA THR A 45 22.80 66.05 21.09
C THR A 45 23.28 67.24 20.25
N LYS A 46 23.05 67.19 18.94
CA LYS A 46 23.40 68.29 18.03
C LYS A 46 22.60 69.56 18.33
N ILE A 47 21.28 69.46 18.50
CA ILE A 47 20.42 70.60 18.83
C ILE A 47 20.85 71.24 20.16
N THR A 48 21.11 70.44 21.19
CA THR A 48 21.53 70.93 22.51
C THR A 48 22.92 71.58 22.45
N TRP A 49 23.83 71.02 21.65
CA TRP A 49 25.14 71.62 21.41
C TRP A 49 25.02 73.00 20.76
N ASP A 50 24.31 73.07 19.63
CA ASP A 50 24.15 74.32 18.87
C ASP A 50 23.47 75.40 19.73
N ALA A 51 22.46 75.03 20.52
CA ALA A 51 21.77 75.96 21.42
C ALA A 51 22.65 76.47 22.56
N SER A 52 23.44 75.58 23.19
CA SER A 52 24.33 75.93 24.31
C SER A 52 25.51 76.76 23.83
N HIS A 53 26.08 76.40 22.69
CA HIS A 53 27.16 77.15 22.05
C HIS A 53 26.71 78.55 21.63
N ALA A 54 25.55 78.69 20.97
CA ALA A 54 25.02 80.00 20.61
C ALA A 54 24.67 80.87 21.83
N ARG A 55 24.24 80.25 22.95
CA ARG A 55 24.00 80.96 24.21
C ARG A 55 25.31 81.48 24.80
N ALA A 56 26.36 80.65 24.84
CA ALA A 56 27.68 81.04 25.31
C ALA A 56 28.22 82.25 24.52
N ILE A 57 28.15 82.21 23.18
CA ILE A 57 28.54 83.34 22.31
C ILE A 57 27.77 84.61 22.68
N ARG A 58 26.43 84.54 22.82
CA ARG A 58 25.61 85.73 23.14
C ARG A 58 25.94 86.34 24.51
N VAL A 59 26.18 85.51 25.53
CA VAL A 59 26.53 85.97 26.87
C VAL A 59 27.90 86.64 26.86
N THR A 60 28.88 86.00 26.21
CA THR A 60 30.23 86.55 26.05
C THR A 60 30.23 87.87 25.28
N GLU A 61 29.49 87.93 24.16
CA GLU A 61 29.31 89.15 23.37
C GLU A 61 28.72 90.29 24.20
N ALA A 62 27.61 90.03 24.90
CA ALA A 62 26.92 91.06 25.68
C ALA A 62 27.82 91.64 26.77
N PHE A 63 28.61 90.78 27.43
CA PHE A 63 29.56 91.22 28.45
C PHE A 63 30.76 91.97 27.82
N PHE A 64 31.27 91.50 26.68
CA PHE A 64 32.34 92.20 25.96
C PHE A 64 31.89 93.60 25.52
N GLN A 65 30.70 93.74 24.94
CA GLN A 65 30.19 95.06 24.52
C GLN A 65 30.06 96.05 25.69
N ALA A 66 29.67 95.57 26.88
CA ALA A 66 29.63 96.40 28.10
C ALA A 66 31.04 96.84 28.55
N THR A 67 32.06 96.01 28.32
CA THR A 67 33.46 96.27 28.71
C THR A 67 34.30 96.89 27.58
N LYS A 68 33.76 97.00 26.36
CA LYS A 68 34.47 97.47 25.16
C LYS A 68 35.10 98.85 25.32
N ARG A 69 34.32 99.85 25.75
CA ARG A 69 34.83 101.22 25.96
C ARG A 69 35.91 101.30 27.06
N PRO A 70 35.78 100.59 28.20
CA PRO A 70 36.88 100.40 29.14
C PRO A 70 38.15 99.80 28.48
N PHE A 71 38.01 98.75 27.66
CA PHE A 71 39.12 98.13 26.94
C PHE A 71 39.83 99.11 26.00
N GLU A 72 39.06 99.83 25.17
CA GLU A 72 39.60 100.81 24.23
C GLU A 72 40.40 101.91 24.94
N ARG A 73 39.90 102.39 26.09
CA ARG A 73 40.61 103.39 26.91
C ARG A 73 41.86 102.84 27.58
N ALA A 74 41.80 101.63 28.13
CA ALA A 74 42.93 100.99 28.80
C ALA A 74 44.09 100.77 27.83
N ILE A 75 43.79 100.34 26.61
CA ILE A 75 44.80 100.10 25.55
C ILE A 75 45.33 101.42 24.98
N TRP A 76 44.47 102.40 24.69
CA TRP A 76 44.91 103.72 24.20
C TRP A 76 45.84 104.46 25.17
N THR A 77 45.61 104.29 26.47
CA THR A 77 46.46 104.89 27.53
C THR A 77 47.67 104.03 27.90
N VAL A 78 47.88 102.90 27.22
CA VAL A 78 48.97 101.94 27.47
C VAL A 78 48.99 101.47 28.94
N ASN A 79 47.81 101.28 29.53
CA ASN A 79 47.67 100.79 30.90
C ASN A 79 47.58 99.25 30.91
N ALA A 80 48.73 98.60 31.04
CA ALA A 80 48.85 97.15 31.05
C ALA A 80 48.05 96.51 32.19
N ASP A 81 48.09 97.10 33.40
CA ASP A 81 47.40 96.57 34.58
C ASP A 81 45.88 96.62 34.42
N ALA A 82 45.35 97.74 33.93
CA ALA A 82 43.92 97.86 33.65
C ALA A 82 43.46 96.91 32.53
N THR A 83 44.29 96.71 31.50
CA THR A 83 44.01 95.77 30.40
C THR A 83 43.99 94.32 30.89
N LEU A 84 44.99 93.91 31.68
CA LEU A 84 45.03 92.57 32.29
C LEU A 84 43.88 92.35 33.29
N GLN A 85 43.46 93.39 34.02
CA GLN A 85 42.32 93.28 34.94
C GLN A 85 41.00 93.07 34.18
N LEU A 86 40.81 93.73 33.04
CA LEU A 86 39.65 93.52 32.17
C LEU A 86 39.66 92.14 31.50
N ILE A 87 40.84 91.66 31.08
CA ILE A 87 41.04 90.28 30.58
C ILE A 87 40.61 89.27 31.65
N ARG A 88 41.13 89.39 32.87
CA ARG A 88 40.74 88.51 34.00
C ARG A 88 39.25 88.60 34.33
N GLY A 89 38.63 89.77 34.13
CA GLY A 89 37.19 89.96 34.29
C GLY A 89 36.38 89.15 33.27
N LEU A 90 36.80 89.14 32.00
CA LEU A 90 36.19 88.30 30.98
C LEU A 90 36.47 86.81 31.20
N GLU A 91 37.68 86.44 31.62
CA GLU A 91 38.07 85.06 31.95
C GLU A 91 37.37 84.54 33.22
N SER A 92 36.77 85.43 34.04
CA SER A 92 35.96 85.02 35.19
C SER A 92 34.57 84.53 34.82
N LEU A 93 34.14 84.68 33.56
CA LEU A 93 32.88 84.13 33.07
C LEU A 93 33.02 82.61 32.89
N GLU A 94 32.07 81.83 33.42
CA GLU A 94 32.07 80.35 33.32
C GLU A 94 32.12 79.82 31.87
N VAL A 95 31.78 80.65 30.89
CA VAL A 95 31.72 80.28 29.47
C VAL A 95 32.98 80.68 28.68
N VAL A 96 33.97 81.31 29.31
CA VAL A 96 35.19 81.81 28.66
C VAL A 96 36.40 81.01 29.14
N GLU A 97 37.11 80.36 28.21
CA GLU A 97 38.34 79.59 28.49
C GLU A 97 39.55 80.51 28.60
N LYS A 98 39.70 81.44 27.65
CA LYS A 98 40.86 82.33 27.58
C LYS A 98 40.56 83.61 26.81
N VAL A 99 41.18 84.71 27.21
CA VAL A 99 41.10 85.99 26.51
C VAL A 99 42.50 86.55 26.28
N TRP A 100 42.75 87.03 25.06
CA TRP A 100 43.97 87.77 24.78
C TRP A 100 43.68 88.92 23.83
N VAL A 101 44.57 89.91 23.84
CA VAL A 101 44.46 91.11 23.02
C VAL A 101 45.73 91.22 22.19
N GLU A 102 45.57 91.41 20.89
CA GLU A 102 46.66 91.68 19.98
C GLU A 102 46.61 93.12 19.53
N THR A 103 47.72 93.84 19.71
CA THR A 103 47.83 95.23 19.28
C THR A 103 49.08 95.39 18.39
N PRO A 104 48.98 96.11 17.26
CA PRO A 104 50.14 96.31 16.38
C PRO A 104 51.25 97.14 17.03
N ASP A 105 50.87 98.10 17.89
CA ASP A 105 51.73 99.17 18.35
C ASP A 105 52.09 99.09 19.85
N THR A 106 51.27 98.42 20.69
CA THR A 106 51.41 98.42 22.18
C THR A 106 51.75 97.06 22.80
N GLY A 107 51.96 96.02 21.98
CA GLY A 107 52.23 94.65 22.42
C GLY A 107 50.97 93.82 22.71
N ASN A 108 51.13 92.51 22.82
CA ASN A 108 50.02 91.60 23.09
C ASN A 108 49.79 91.47 24.61
N PHE A 109 48.53 91.49 25.02
CA PHE A 109 48.13 91.34 26.42
C PHE A 109 47.39 90.02 26.61
N GLY A 110 47.74 89.27 27.67
CA GLY A 110 47.27 87.90 27.86
C GLY A 110 48.12 86.88 27.10
N GLU A 111 47.81 85.60 27.29
CA GLU A 111 48.54 84.51 26.65
C GLU A 111 47.75 83.97 25.45
N PRO A 112 48.20 84.22 24.21
CA PRO A 112 47.49 83.76 23.03
C PRO A 112 47.45 82.23 22.96
N VAL A 113 46.30 81.68 22.59
CA VAL A 113 46.18 80.27 22.25
C VAL A 113 46.72 80.06 20.84
N THR A 114 47.58 79.07 20.64
CA THR A 114 48.18 78.78 19.33
C THR A 114 47.54 77.56 18.65
N GLY A 115 47.55 77.52 17.32
CA GLY A 115 47.07 76.37 16.52
C GLY A 115 45.59 76.49 16.11
N LEU A 116 44.96 75.36 15.74
CA LEU A 116 43.57 75.35 15.24
C LEU A 116 42.54 75.94 16.22
N ARG A 117 42.81 75.88 17.54
CA ARG A 117 41.93 76.49 18.55
C ARG A 117 41.93 78.02 18.52
N ALA A 118 43.02 78.64 18.07
CA ALA A 118 43.10 80.10 17.93
C ALA A 118 42.10 80.61 16.87
N ALA A 119 41.93 79.84 15.80
CA ALA A 119 41.03 80.18 14.69
C ALA A 119 39.54 80.09 15.06
N GLU A 120 39.21 79.44 16.19
CA GLU A 120 37.84 79.31 16.70
C GLU A 120 37.48 80.41 17.72
N ALA A 121 38.43 81.28 18.08
CA ALA A 121 38.18 82.39 19.00
C ALA A 121 37.34 83.48 18.33
N LEU A 122 36.41 84.05 19.08
CA LEU A 122 35.65 85.22 18.66
C LEU A 122 36.58 86.42 18.65
N SER A 123 36.68 87.12 17.51
CA SER A 123 37.52 88.30 17.37
C SER A 123 36.70 89.59 17.35
N TYR A 124 37.15 90.57 18.12
CA TYR A 124 36.48 91.86 18.25
C TYR A 124 37.47 93.01 18.05
N THR A 125 37.17 93.88 17.08
CA THR A 125 37.99 95.06 16.83
C THR A 125 37.75 96.13 17.89
N LEU A 126 38.86 96.63 18.45
CA LEU A 126 38.91 97.78 19.34
C LEU A 126 39.24 99.03 18.53
N ASN A 127 38.49 100.10 18.76
CA ASN A 127 38.65 101.34 18.02
C ASN A 127 39.25 102.45 18.88
N SER A 128 39.94 103.39 18.24
CA SER A 128 40.48 104.56 18.93
C SER A 128 39.33 105.40 19.51
N PRO A 129 39.42 105.83 20.79
CA PRO A 129 38.45 106.75 21.36
C PRO A 129 38.59 108.20 20.84
N SER A 130 39.62 108.50 20.02
CA SER A 130 39.83 109.81 19.42
C SER A 130 39.33 109.87 17.97
N THR A 131 38.58 110.93 17.62
CA THR A 131 38.00 111.15 16.29
C THR A 131 38.95 111.88 15.31
N ILE A 132 40.18 112.18 15.73
CA ILE A 132 41.06 113.15 15.04
C ILE A 132 42.12 112.45 14.17
N LEU A 133 42.50 111.21 14.46
CA LEU A 133 43.42 110.42 13.64
C LEU A 133 42.65 109.28 12.97
N HIS A 134 42.66 109.22 11.63
CA HIS A 134 42.06 108.16 10.79
C HIS A 134 42.70 106.75 10.95
N LYS A 135 43.25 106.42 12.12
CA LYS A 135 43.53 105.03 12.51
C LYS A 135 42.32 104.52 13.29
N ASP A 136 41.40 103.88 12.56
CA ASP A 136 40.10 103.48 13.12
C ASP A 136 40.21 102.28 14.10
N ALA A 137 41.26 101.45 14.02
CA ALA A 137 41.45 100.27 14.87
C ALA A 137 42.78 100.31 15.65
N ILE A 138 42.72 100.04 16.97
CA ILE A 138 43.86 100.03 17.89
C ILE A 138 44.31 98.62 18.30
N GLY A 139 43.49 97.60 18.04
CA GLY A 139 43.82 96.20 18.30
C GLY A 139 42.61 95.28 18.14
N GLN A 140 42.80 93.99 18.39
CA GLN A 140 41.74 92.98 18.41
C GLN A 140 41.76 92.21 19.74
N VAL A 141 40.58 92.00 20.31
CA VAL A 141 40.38 91.09 21.44
C VAL A 141 39.89 89.76 20.90
N PHE A 142 40.53 88.69 21.33
CA PHE A 142 40.15 87.33 21.03
C PHE A 142 39.61 86.68 22.30
N ILE A 143 38.43 86.07 22.19
CA ILE A 143 37.77 85.37 23.30
C ILE A 143 37.49 83.93 22.87
N LEU A 144 38.07 82.98 23.58
CA LEU A 144 37.83 81.55 23.37
C LEU A 144 36.78 81.04 24.35
N ILE A 145 35.74 80.37 23.82
CA ILE A 145 34.66 79.80 24.62
C ILE A 145 35.07 78.46 25.21
N ASP A 146 34.76 78.23 26.49
CA ASP A 146 35.03 76.95 27.16
C ASP A 146 34.12 75.83 26.64
N ARG A 147 34.72 74.92 25.86
CA ARG A 147 34.05 73.72 25.33
C ARG A 147 33.88 72.63 26.39
N ASN A 148 34.69 72.59 27.43
CA ASN A 148 34.66 71.53 28.43
C ASN A 148 33.41 71.65 29.31
N THR A 149 33.10 72.87 29.75
CA THR A 149 31.88 73.17 30.52
C THR A 149 30.62 72.84 29.71
N ILE A 150 30.58 73.23 28.43
CA ILE A 150 29.47 72.88 27.51
C ILE A 150 29.36 71.36 27.30
N SER A 151 30.49 70.66 27.14
CA SER A 151 30.49 69.21 26.95
C SER A 151 30.00 68.45 28.18
N TYR A 152 30.35 68.89 29.39
CA TYR A 152 29.90 68.27 30.63
C TYR A 152 28.39 68.36 30.81
N GLU A 153 27.80 69.55 30.58
CA GLU A 153 26.36 69.78 30.65
C GLU A 153 25.58 68.92 29.63
N ILE A 154 26.14 68.75 28.43
CA ILE A 154 25.54 67.91 27.38
C ILE A 154 25.65 66.43 27.74
N VAL A 155 26.81 65.96 28.20
CA VAL A 155 26.99 64.54 28.56
C VAL A 155 26.06 64.14 29.71
N SER A 156 25.88 64.98 30.73
CA SER A 156 24.95 64.66 31.83
C SER A 156 23.50 64.63 31.36
N THR A 157 23.09 65.63 30.56
CA THR A 157 21.71 65.75 30.06
C THR A 157 21.37 64.61 29.10
N VAL A 158 22.24 64.37 28.12
CA VAL A 158 22.08 63.28 27.15
C VAL A 158 22.15 61.93 27.86
N GLY A 159 23.06 61.74 28.83
CA GLY A 159 23.18 60.51 29.60
C GLY A 159 21.89 60.14 30.35
N PHE A 160 21.26 61.12 31.02
CA PHE A 160 19.96 60.89 31.66
C PHE A 160 18.89 60.46 30.65
N ILE A 161 18.81 61.11 29.50
CA ILE A 161 17.84 60.77 28.45
C ILE A 161 18.09 59.38 27.88
N VAL A 162 19.35 59.00 27.64
CA VAL A 162 19.71 57.65 27.17
C VAL A 162 19.26 56.60 28.18
N THR A 163 19.54 56.79 29.47
CA THR A 163 19.10 55.83 30.51
C THR A 163 17.59 55.72 30.58
N ALA A 164 16.86 56.83 30.49
CA ALA A 164 15.40 56.85 30.45
C ALA A 164 14.86 56.08 29.22
N ILE A 165 15.46 56.26 28.03
CA ILE A 165 15.11 55.52 26.82
C ILE A 165 15.33 54.02 27.01
N ILE A 166 16.46 53.61 27.58
CA ILE A 166 16.75 52.19 27.82
C ILE A 166 15.70 51.57 28.76
N VAL A 167 15.37 52.24 29.85
CA VAL A 167 14.33 51.79 30.79
C VAL A 167 12.97 51.68 30.10
N TYR A 168 12.61 52.69 29.29
CA TYR A 168 11.38 52.67 28.50
C TYR A 168 11.34 51.48 27.53
N LEU A 169 12.42 51.22 26.79
CA LEU A 169 12.50 50.08 25.85
C LEU A 169 12.37 48.73 26.57
N LEU A 170 12.94 48.59 27.77
CA LEU A 170 12.78 47.38 28.58
C LEU A 170 11.34 47.18 29.05
N LEU A 171 10.68 48.23 29.51
CA LEU A 171 9.26 48.17 29.90
C LEU A 171 8.37 47.84 28.71
N LEU A 172 8.61 48.50 27.56
CA LEU A 172 7.90 48.21 26.31
C LEU A 172 8.08 46.75 25.89
N ALA A 173 9.30 46.19 26.00
CA ALA A 173 9.58 44.79 25.71
C ALA A 173 8.74 43.84 26.59
N ILE A 174 8.63 44.14 27.89
CA ILE A 174 7.86 43.34 28.85
C ILE A 174 6.36 43.38 28.50
N VAL A 175 5.84 44.57 28.17
CA VAL A 175 4.43 44.74 27.77
C VAL A 175 4.15 43.98 26.48
N ILE A 176 4.94 44.20 25.42
CA ILE A 176 4.79 43.50 24.14
C ILE A 176 4.86 41.99 24.33
N ARG A 177 5.83 41.49 25.10
CA ARG A 177 5.95 40.05 25.41
C ARG A 177 4.71 39.52 26.11
N THR A 178 4.17 40.25 27.08
CA THR A 178 3.01 39.84 27.86
C THR A 178 1.74 39.82 27.01
N VAL A 179 1.52 40.87 26.22
CA VAL A 179 0.40 40.98 25.28
C VAL A 179 0.47 39.88 24.23
N PHE A 180 1.62 39.69 23.58
CA PHE A 180 1.79 38.64 22.56
C PHE A 180 1.55 37.25 23.14
N ARG A 181 2.07 36.97 24.34
CA ARG A 181 1.87 35.68 25.01
C ARG A 181 0.39 35.42 25.30
N ARG A 182 -0.35 36.41 25.79
CA ARG A 182 -1.77 36.25 26.14
C ARG A 182 -2.69 36.24 24.92
N LEU A 183 -2.45 37.10 23.93
CA LEU A 183 -3.34 37.25 22.78
C LEU A 183 -3.14 36.18 21.71
N ILE A 184 -1.91 35.72 21.49
CA ILE A 184 -1.57 34.80 20.39
C ILE A 184 -0.97 33.50 20.94
N GLY A 185 0.04 33.60 21.81
CA GLY A 185 0.81 32.43 22.25
C GLY A 185 0.00 31.37 22.99
N GLN A 186 -0.78 31.78 24.00
CA GLN A 186 -1.63 30.88 24.77
C GLN A 186 -2.75 30.24 23.92
N PRO A 187 -3.52 31.01 23.13
CA PRO A 187 -4.53 30.45 22.22
C PRO A 187 -3.97 29.42 21.23
N LEU A 188 -2.85 29.76 20.58
CA LEU A 188 -2.24 28.86 19.61
C LEU A 188 -1.74 27.57 20.27
N SER A 189 -1.18 27.67 21.48
CA SER A 189 -0.80 26.49 22.27
C SER A 189 -2.00 25.60 22.56
N ALA A 190 -3.15 26.16 22.95
CA ALA A 190 -4.36 25.38 23.22
C ALA A 190 -4.86 24.62 21.98
N ILE A 191 -4.77 25.22 20.79
CA ILE A 191 -5.09 24.55 19.52
C ILE A 191 -4.11 23.40 19.24
N VAL A 192 -2.81 23.63 19.44
CA VAL A 192 -1.78 22.59 19.26
C VAL A 192 -1.99 21.44 20.24
N ASP A 193 -2.29 21.74 21.51
CA ASP A 193 -2.56 20.73 22.53
C ASP A 193 -3.82 19.92 22.18
N TYR A 194 -4.88 20.58 21.70
CA TYR A 194 -6.08 19.90 21.19
C TYR A 194 -5.76 18.97 20.02
N LEU A 195 -5.00 19.43 19.03
CA LEU A 195 -4.58 18.62 17.88
C LEU A 195 -3.64 17.47 18.25
N SER A 196 -2.89 17.62 19.33
CA SER A 196 -1.98 16.61 19.86
C SER A 196 -2.69 15.58 20.74
N THR A 197 -4.01 15.71 20.96
CA THR A 197 -4.79 14.74 21.73
C THR A 197 -4.67 13.35 21.07
N PRO A 198 -4.22 12.32 21.79
CA PRO A 198 -4.16 10.97 21.26
C PRO A 198 -5.54 10.54 20.76
N ARG A 199 -5.61 9.94 19.58
CA ARG A 199 -6.87 9.43 19.01
C ARG A 199 -7.97 10.48 18.89
N LEU A 200 -7.61 11.73 18.63
CA LEU A 200 -8.53 12.86 18.49
C LEU A 200 -9.74 12.60 17.57
N ILE A 201 -9.56 11.82 16.50
CA ILE A 201 -10.65 11.50 15.57
C ILE A 201 -11.49 10.31 16.08
N GLU A 202 -10.91 9.36 16.81
CA GLU A 202 -11.65 8.20 17.34
C GLU A 202 -12.46 8.56 18.58
N ASP A 203 -11.95 9.46 19.43
CA ASP A 203 -12.65 9.95 20.62
C ASP A 203 -12.43 11.46 20.77
N PRO A 204 -13.17 12.29 20.00
CA PRO A 204 -13.01 13.72 20.07
C PRO A 204 -13.46 14.26 21.43
N PRO A 205 -12.68 15.16 22.07
CA PRO A 205 -13.09 15.83 23.28
C PRO A 205 -14.45 16.52 23.11
N LYS A 206 -15.37 16.25 24.04
CA LYS A 206 -16.70 16.88 24.05
C LYS A 206 -16.67 18.35 24.45
N ALA A 207 -15.62 18.77 25.16
CA ALA A 207 -15.43 20.15 25.55
C ALA A 207 -15.19 21.03 24.33
N GLU A 208 -15.81 22.22 24.32
CA GLU A 208 -15.60 23.21 23.26
C GLU A 208 -14.17 23.75 23.31
N LEU A 209 -13.52 23.82 22.15
CA LEU A 209 -12.19 24.38 22.02
C LEU A 209 -12.28 25.91 22.07
N MET A 210 -11.81 26.50 23.16
CA MET A 210 -11.80 27.96 23.40
C MET A 210 -13.21 28.60 23.42
N PRO A 211 -14.06 28.22 24.39
CA PRO A 211 -15.43 28.70 24.45
C PRO A 211 -15.50 30.22 24.63
N GLY A 212 -16.41 30.86 23.91
CA GLY A 212 -16.68 32.30 24.04
C GLY A 212 -15.67 33.23 23.39
N ARG A 213 -14.69 32.72 22.64
CA ARG A 213 -13.75 33.54 21.88
C ARG A 213 -14.30 33.81 20.48
N ALA A 214 -14.54 35.08 20.17
CA ALA A 214 -15.19 35.50 18.91
C ALA A 214 -14.24 36.15 17.88
N ASP A 215 -12.92 36.05 18.08
CA ASP A 215 -11.92 36.54 17.12
C ASP A 215 -11.60 35.49 16.06
N GLU A 216 -10.70 35.81 15.13
CA GLU A 216 -10.28 34.92 14.04
C GLU A 216 -9.71 33.59 14.56
N ILE A 217 -9.06 33.61 15.73
CA ILE A 217 -8.53 32.40 16.38
C ILE A 217 -9.69 31.54 16.92
N GLY A 218 -10.72 32.14 17.51
CA GLY A 218 -11.93 31.43 17.94
C GLY A 218 -12.71 30.82 16.77
N ILE A 219 -12.84 31.54 15.66
CA ILE A 219 -13.45 31.02 14.43
C ILE A 219 -12.63 29.83 13.88
N LEU A 220 -11.30 29.94 13.87
CA LEU A 220 -10.43 28.84 13.47
C LEU A 220 -10.58 27.62 14.40
N ALA A 221 -10.63 27.83 15.72
CA ALA A 221 -10.79 26.78 16.71
C ALA A 221 -12.12 26.01 16.54
N THR A 222 -13.24 26.74 16.38
CA THR A 222 -14.57 26.15 16.17
C THR A 222 -14.67 25.41 14.83
N SER A 223 -14.09 25.96 13.75
CA SER A 223 -14.03 25.30 12.45
C SER A 223 -13.21 24.00 12.51
N LEU A 224 -12.06 24.03 13.17
CA LEU A 224 -11.20 22.86 13.38
C LEU A 224 -11.92 21.78 14.19
N GLN A 225 -12.57 22.16 15.30
CA GLN A 225 -13.35 21.24 16.12
C GLN A 225 -14.48 20.60 15.33
N SER A 226 -15.20 21.39 14.54
CA SER A 226 -16.27 20.89 13.66
C SER A 226 -15.75 19.90 12.62
N MET A 227 -14.56 20.15 12.06
CA MET A 227 -13.92 19.23 11.10
C MET A 227 -13.55 17.90 11.76
N VAL A 228 -12.98 17.94 12.97
CA VAL A 228 -12.64 16.74 13.75
C VAL A 228 -13.91 15.93 14.06
N GLN A 229 -14.98 16.59 14.50
CA GLN A 229 -16.26 15.93 14.79
C GLN A 229 -16.88 15.30 13.54
N ARG A 230 -16.85 15.98 12.39
CA ARG A 230 -17.32 15.41 11.11
C ARG A 230 -16.52 14.17 10.74
N ARG A 231 -15.18 14.22 10.86
CA ARG A 231 -14.31 13.07 10.58
C ARG A 231 -14.60 11.89 11.51
N HIS A 232 -14.89 12.14 12.79
CA HIS A 232 -15.30 11.09 13.73
C HIS A 232 -16.60 10.40 13.29
N LEU A 233 -17.62 11.19 12.92
CA LEU A 233 -18.89 10.65 12.44
C LEU A 233 -18.73 9.86 11.12
N ASP A 234 -17.87 10.34 10.22
CA ASP A 234 -17.57 9.63 8.98
C ASP A 234 -16.90 8.28 9.24
N LEU A 235 -15.96 8.21 10.20
CA LEU A 235 -15.34 6.95 10.59
C LEU A 235 -16.36 5.96 11.18
N GLN A 236 -17.27 6.42 12.02
CA GLN A 236 -18.34 5.55 12.56
C GLN A 236 -19.23 4.98 11.46
N LYS A 237 -19.62 5.81 10.48
CA LYS A 237 -20.40 5.34 9.32
C LYS A 237 -19.64 4.32 8.48
N ILE A 238 -18.34 4.54 8.25
CA ILE A 238 -17.51 3.60 7.51
C ILE A 238 -17.44 2.26 8.24
N GLN A 239 -17.27 2.26 9.56
CA GLN A 239 -17.27 1.02 10.36
C GLN A 239 -18.61 0.29 10.28
N GLU A 240 -19.72 1.01 10.42
CA GLU A 240 -21.07 0.44 10.27
C GLU A 240 -21.28 -0.16 8.88
N TYR A 241 -20.86 0.54 7.81
CA TYR A 241 -20.92 0.01 6.45
C TYR A 241 -20.05 -1.22 6.26
N GLN A 242 -18.86 -1.28 6.87
CA GLN A 242 -17.99 -2.46 6.81
C GLN A 242 -18.68 -3.68 7.41
N THR A 243 -19.22 -3.56 8.64
CA THR A 243 -19.92 -4.67 9.30
C THR A 243 -21.14 -5.13 8.48
N ASN A 244 -21.97 -4.20 8.01
CA ASN A 244 -23.14 -4.54 7.19
C ASN A 244 -22.75 -5.21 5.87
N LEU A 245 -21.65 -4.78 5.23
CA LEU A 245 -21.16 -5.37 3.99
C LEU A 245 -20.61 -6.78 4.22
N GLU A 246 -19.88 -7.01 5.31
CA GLU A 246 -19.36 -8.33 5.70
C GLU A 246 -20.50 -9.33 5.88
N ASP A 247 -21.55 -8.96 6.62
CA ASP A 247 -22.73 -9.81 6.82
C ASP A 247 -23.46 -10.10 5.50
N LEU A 248 -23.64 -9.08 4.64
CA LEU A 248 -24.28 -9.25 3.35
C LEU A 248 -23.47 -10.17 2.43
N VAL A 249 -22.14 -10.02 2.39
CA VAL A 249 -21.26 -10.87 1.58
C VAL A 249 -21.29 -12.31 2.08
N ALA A 250 -21.26 -12.53 3.39
CA ALA A 250 -21.36 -13.86 3.99
C ALA A 250 -22.69 -14.53 3.59
N HIS A 251 -23.81 -13.82 3.74
CA HIS A 251 -25.12 -14.35 3.38
C HIS A 251 -25.25 -14.64 1.88
N ARG A 252 -24.75 -13.74 1.01
CA ARG A 252 -24.77 -13.94 -0.45
C ARG A 252 -23.89 -15.12 -0.88
N THR A 253 -22.75 -15.31 -0.22
CA THR A 253 -21.84 -16.42 -0.52
C THR A 253 -22.46 -17.77 -0.11
N GLU A 254 -23.15 -17.82 1.03
CA GLU A 254 -23.92 -19.00 1.44
C GLU A 254 -25.04 -19.32 0.45
N GLN A 255 -25.84 -18.32 0.04
CA GLN A 255 -26.87 -18.50 -0.98
C GLN A 255 -26.32 -19.02 -2.30
N LEU A 256 -25.20 -18.46 -2.78
CA LEU A 256 -24.56 -18.92 -4.02
C LEU A 256 -24.09 -20.37 -3.91
N LYS A 257 -23.54 -20.76 -2.75
CA LYS A 257 -23.11 -22.13 -2.52
C LYS A 257 -24.29 -23.12 -2.57
N LEU A 258 -25.42 -22.77 -1.95
CA LEU A 258 -26.63 -23.59 -1.99
C LEU A 258 -27.16 -23.75 -3.42
N VAL A 259 -27.25 -22.66 -4.19
CA VAL A 259 -27.68 -22.70 -5.59
C VAL A 259 -26.72 -23.51 -6.46
N GLN A 260 -25.41 -23.40 -6.21
CA GLN A 260 -24.41 -24.21 -6.92
C GLN A 260 -24.56 -25.71 -6.62
N GLU A 261 -24.80 -26.08 -5.36
CA GLU A 261 -25.08 -27.47 -4.98
C GLU A 261 -26.37 -28.00 -5.64
N GLU A 262 -27.44 -27.20 -5.70
CA GLU A 262 -28.67 -27.54 -6.41
C GLU A 262 -28.43 -27.73 -7.92
N LEU A 263 -27.66 -26.85 -8.57
CA LEU A 263 -27.32 -26.97 -9.98
C LEU A 263 -26.51 -28.24 -10.26
N ILE A 264 -25.53 -28.56 -9.42
CA ILE A 264 -24.76 -29.80 -9.54
C ILE A 264 -25.67 -31.03 -9.39
N GLN A 265 -26.63 -31.00 -8.47
CA GLN A 265 -27.61 -32.08 -8.34
C GLN A 265 -28.52 -32.20 -9.56
N ALA A 266 -28.98 -31.08 -10.13
CA ALA A 266 -29.79 -31.06 -11.34
C ALA A 266 -29.04 -31.63 -12.55
N ASP A 267 -27.78 -31.24 -12.75
CA ASP A 267 -26.93 -31.78 -13.83
C ASP A 267 -26.68 -33.29 -13.64
N ASN A 268 -26.44 -33.73 -12.40
CA ASN A 268 -26.32 -35.16 -12.09
C ASN A 268 -27.61 -35.93 -12.42
N LEU A 269 -28.77 -35.38 -12.08
CA LEU A 269 -30.07 -36.00 -12.38
C LEU A 269 -30.35 -36.05 -13.89
N ALA A 270 -30.00 -35.00 -14.62
CA ALA A 270 -30.13 -34.97 -16.08
C ALA A 270 -29.22 -36.02 -16.75
N ALA A 271 -27.96 -36.10 -16.32
CA ALA A 271 -27.02 -37.12 -16.79
C ALA A 271 -27.50 -38.54 -16.46
N LEU A 272 -28.00 -38.77 -15.24
CA LEU A 272 -28.56 -40.05 -14.83
C LEU A 272 -29.82 -40.41 -15.63
N GLY A 273 -30.68 -39.44 -15.94
CA GLY A 273 -31.87 -39.63 -16.77
C GLY A 273 -31.52 -40.07 -18.19
N ALA A 274 -30.53 -39.42 -18.81
CA ALA A 274 -30.01 -39.82 -20.12
C ALA A 274 -29.38 -41.22 -20.09
N LEU A 275 -28.64 -41.53 -19.01
CA LEU A 275 -28.03 -42.85 -18.81
C LEU A 275 -29.08 -43.96 -18.69
N VAL A 276 -30.10 -43.77 -17.85
CA VAL A 276 -31.17 -44.75 -17.62
C VAL A 276 -31.95 -45.01 -18.91
N ALA A 277 -32.21 -43.99 -19.73
CA ALA A 277 -32.86 -44.14 -21.03
C ALA A 277 -32.02 -45.00 -21.99
N GLY A 278 -30.70 -44.76 -22.05
CA GLY A 278 -29.77 -45.55 -22.87
C GLY A 278 -29.67 -47.01 -22.44
N VAL A 279 -29.55 -47.27 -21.14
CA VAL A 279 -29.54 -48.64 -20.58
C VAL A 279 -30.86 -49.35 -20.84
N SER A 280 -32.00 -48.66 -20.67
CA SER A 280 -33.31 -49.26 -20.91
C SER A 280 -33.46 -49.73 -22.35
N HIS A 281 -33.02 -48.91 -23.32
CA HIS A 281 -33.05 -49.29 -24.72
C HIS A 281 -32.14 -50.49 -25.02
N GLU A 282 -30.95 -50.51 -24.44
CA GLU A 282 -29.97 -51.58 -24.62
C GLU A 282 -30.25 -52.87 -23.86
N LEU A 283 -31.06 -52.82 -22.79
CA LEU A 283 -31.59 -54.00 -22.12
C LEU A 283 -32.79 -54.57 -22.86
N ASN A 284 -33.65 -53.71 -23.41
CA ASN A 284 -34.84 -54.14 -24.14
C ASN A 284 -34.47 -54.96 -25.39
N THR A 285 -33.37 -54.64 -26.07
CA THR A 285 -32.92 -55.37 -27.27
C THR A 285 -32.59 -56.86 -27.01
N PRO A 286 -31.66 -57.23 -26.10
CA PRO A 286 -31.38 -58.62 -25.80
C PRO A 286 -32.57 -59.33 -25.15
N LEU A 287 -33.38 -58.64 -24.34
CA LEU A 287 -34.60 -59.23 -23.76
C LEU A 287 -35.66 -59.55 -24.83
N GLY A 288 -35.85 -58.66 -25.81
CA GLY A 288 -36.74 -58.90 -26.94
C GLY A 288 -36.29 -60.09 -27.80
N ASN A 289 -34.99 -60.19 -28.07
CA ASN A 289 -34.41 -61.32 -28.79
C ASN A 289 -34.55 -62.64 -28.01
N ALA A 290 -34.31 -62.62 -26.70
CA ALA A 290 -34.51 -63.78 -25.84
C ALA A 290 -35.98 -64.21 -25.78
N LEU A 291 -36.91 -63.25 -25.73
CA LEU A 291 -38.35 -63.52 -25.76
C LEU A 291 -38.77 -64.13 -27.11
N MET A 292 -38.29 -63.58 -28.22
CA MET A 292 -38.57 -64.11 -29.56
C MET A 292 -38.05 -65.54 -29.71
N ALA A 293 -36.81 -65.78 -29.31
CA ALA A 293 -36.21 -67.11 -29.29
C ALA A 293 -37.01 -68.08 -28.39
N ALA A 294 -37.43 -67.64 -27.21
CA ALA A 294 -38.28 -68.44 -26.33
C ALA A 294 -39.65 -68.76 -26.95
N THR A 295 -40.27 -67.81 -27.68
CA THR A 295 -41.51 -68.07 -28.41
C THR A 295 -41.30 -69.06 -29.56
N THR A 296 -40.17 -68.99 -30.27
CA THR A 296 -39.84 -69.96 -31.33
C THR A 296 -39.66 -71.38 -30.77
N ILE A 297 -39.02 -71.53 -29.61
CA ILE A 297 -38.92 -72.84 -28.92
C ILE A 297 -40.31 -73.33 -28.51
N LYS A 298 -41.18 -72.45 -27.99
CA LYS A 298 -42.55 -72.79 -27.63
C LYS A 298 -43.35 -73.27 -28.85
N ASP A 299 -43.21 -72.61 -29.99
CA ASP A 299 -43.90 -73.00 -31.22
C ASP A 299 -43.36 -74.32 -31.79
N SER A 300 -42.04 -74.51 -31.79
CA SER A 300 -41.40 -75.79 -32.17
C SER A 300 -41.85 -76.96 -31.30
N THR A 301 -41.86 -76.76 -29.97
CA THR A 301 -42.32 -77.80 -29.03
C THR A 301 -43.82 -78.06 -29.14
N GLY A 302 -44.63 -77.04 -29.43
CA GLY A 302 -46.05 -77.19 -29.74
C GLY A 302 -46.31 -77.99 -31.01
N TYR A 303 -45.59 -77.69 -32.10
CA TYR A 303 -45.65 -78.44 -33.35
C TYR A 303 -45.28 -79.92 -33.15
N LEU A 304 -44.15 -80.19 -32.48
CA LEU A 304 -43.72 -81.55 -32.15
C LEU A 304 -44.78 -82.31 -31.34
N ARG A 305 -45.45 -81.64 -30.39
CA ARG A 305 -46.51 -82.25 -29.59
C ARG A 305 -47.72 -82.63 -30.44
N THR A 306 -48.19 -81.72 -31.29
CA THR A 306 -49.34 -81.97 -32.18
C THR A 306 -49.06 -83.10 -33.17
N GLU A 307 -47.90 -83.09 -33.84
CA GLU A 307 -47.53 -84.13 -34.81
C GLU A 307 -47.35 -85.51 -34.14
N LEU A 308 -46.88 -85.53 -32.88
CA LEU A 308 -46.77 -86.75 -32.09
C LEU A 308 -48.16 -87.28 -31.67
N GLU A 309 -49.07 -86.41 -31.23
CA GLU A 309 -50.46 -86.75 -30.89
C GLU A 309 -51.24 -87.28 -32.11
N GLU A 310 -51.01 -86.70 -33.29
CA GLU A 310 -51.61 -87.11 -34.56
C GLU A 310 -50.93 -88.33 -35.23
N GLN A 311 -49.84 -88.84 -34.65
CA GLN A 311 -49.01 -89.93 -35.20
C GLN A 311 -48.46 -89.65 -36.61
N LYS A 312 -48.23 -88.38 -36.96
CA LYS A 312 -47.72 -87.92 -38.26
C LYS A 312 -46.24 -87.50 -38.23
N LEU A 313 -45.65 -87.43 -37.05
CA LEU A 313 -44.26 -86.99 -36.86
C LEU A 313 -43.27 -87.90 -37.60
N SER A 314 -42.58 -87.35 -38.60
CA SER A 314 -41.47 -88.02 -39.27
C SER A 314 -40.16 -87.85 -38.50
N LYS A 315 -39.21 -88.78 -38.71
CA LYS A 315 -37.87 -88.69 -38.12
C LYS A 315 -37.13 -87.42 -38.53
N GLU A 316 -37.27 -87.03 -39.80
CA GLU A 316 -36.63 -85.84 -40.36
C GLU A 316 -37.22 -84.53 -39.78
N ALA A 317 -38.54 -84.48 -39.57
CA ALA A 317 -39.19 -83.35 -38.90
C ALA A 317 -38.76 -83.23 -37.43
N LEU A 318 -38.59 -84.36 -36.73
CA LEU A 318 -38.07 -84.40 -35.38
C LEU A 318 -36.62 -83.90 -35.29
N GLU A 319 -35.74 -84.38 -36.17
CA GLU A 319 -34.32 -83.96 -36.19
C GLU A 319 -34.19 -82.45 -36.47
N ASN A 320 -34.93 -81.94 -37.46
CA ASN A 320 -34.92 -80.52 -37.81
C ASN A 320 -35.43 -79.62 -36.66
N GLU A 321 -36.52 -79.99 -35.98
CA GLU A 321 -37.03 -79.17 -34.87
C GLU A 321 -36.17 -79.26 -33.61
N VAL A 322 -35.54 -80.40 -33.33
CA VAL A 322 -34.58 -80.52 -32.22
C VAL A 322 -33.35 -79.64 -32.48
N GLU A 323 -32.83 -79.62 -33.70
CA GLU A 323 -31.73 -78.74 -34.10
C GLU A 323 -32.14 -77.26 -33.96
N ARG A 324 -33.32 -76.90 -34.46
CA ARG A 324 -33.89 -75.54 -34.36
C ARG A 324 -34.05 -75.10 -32.90
N ILE A 325 -34.55 -75.97 -32.02
CA ILE A 325 -34.66 -75.69 -30.58
C ILE A 325 -33.28 -75.48 -29.95
N SER A 326 -32.30 -76.32 -30.29
CA SER A 326 -30.93 -76.22 -29.77
C SER A 326 -30.26 -74.90 -30.17
N ASP A 327 -30.32 -74.53 -31.45
CA ASP A 327 -29.76 -73.27 -31.95
C ASP A 327 -30.43 -72.06 -31.29
N THR A 328 -31.74 -72.12 -31.14
CA THR A 328 -32.52 -71.05 -30.52
C THR A 328 -32.21 -70.90 -29.02
N ALA A 329 -31.99 -72.02 -28.32
CA ALA A 329 -31.56 -72.02 -26.91
C ALA A 329 -30.17 -71.38 -26.74
N HIS A 330 -29.25 -71.64 -27.68
CA HIS A 330 -27.92 -71.03 -27.67
C HIS A 330 -27.98 -69.50 -27.90
N ILE A 331 -28.92 -69.02 -28.73
CA ILE A 331 -29.19 -67.58 -28.91
C ILE A 331 -29.65 -66.94 -27.60
N ILE A 332 -30.54 -67.60 -26.84
CA ILE A 332 -31.02 -67.12 -25.54
C ILE A 332 -29.86 -67.00 -24.54
N GLU A 333 -29.01 -68.03 -24.44
CA GLU A 333 -27.87 -68.03 -23.52
C GLU A 333 -26.93 -66.84 -23.79
N LYS A 334 -26.59 -66.63 -25.08
CA LYS A 334 -25.73 -65.54 -25.51
C LYS A 334 -26.33 -64.15 -25.27
N THR A 335 -27.63 -63.97 -25.55
CA THR A 335 -28.31 -62.68 -25.37
C THR A 335 -28.54 -62.33 -23.90
N LEU A 336 -28.88 -63.30 -23.06
CA LEU A 336 -28.99 -63.10 -21.61
C LEU A 336 -27.63 -62.88 -20.94
N GLY A 337 -26.57 -63.57 -21.39
CA GLY A 337 -25.20 -63.30 -20.93
C GLY A 337 -24.78 -61.86 -21.18
N ARG A 338 -25.14 -61.32 -22.35
CA ARG A 338 -24.90 -59.92 -22.71
C ARG A 338 -25.74 -58.93 -21.89
N ALA A 339 -27.00 -59.23 -21.61
CA ALA A 339 -27.83 -58.42 -20.74
C ALA A 339 -27.25 -58.37 -19.31
N ARG A 340 -26.76 -59.50 -18.79
CA ARG A 340 -26.09 -59.58 -17.49
C ARG A 340 -24.82 -58.72 -17.44
N GLU A 341 -23.99 -58.73 -18.48
CA GLU A 341 -22.80 -57.88 -18.57
C GLU A 341 -23.18 -56.39 -18.57
N LEU A 342 -24.25 -56.02 -19.29
CA LEU A 342 -24.74 -54.64 -19.35
C LEU A 342 -25.21 -54.13 -17.97
N VAL A 343 -25.98 -54.95 -17.25
CA VAL A 343 -26.42 -54.65 -15.87
C VAL A 343 -25.22 -54.56 -14.92
N GLY A 344 -24.23 -55.44 -15.06
CA GLY A 344 -23.00 -55.41 -14.27
C GLY A 344 -22.23 -54.09 -14.45
N ASN A 345 -22.00 -53.70 -15.71
CA ASN A 345 -21.32 -52.45 -16.06
C ASN A 345 -22.11 -51.21 -15.59
N PHE A 346 -23.44 -51.22 -15.71
CA PHE A 346 -24.28 -50.14 -15.21
C PHE A 346 -24.23 -50.02 -13.68
N ARG A 347 -24.26 -51.15 -12.97
CA ARG A 347 -24.13 -51.17 -11.50
C ARG A 347 -22.80 -50.56 -11.06
N GLN A 348 -21.72 -50.79 -11.79
CA GLN A 348 -20.41 -50.20 -11.47
C GLN A 348 -20.41 -48.67 -11.62
N VAL A 349 -21.10 -48.13 -12.64
CA VAL A 349 -21.29 -46.68 -12.82
C VAL A 349 -22.21 -46.08 -11.73
N ALA A 350 -23.19 -46.84 -11.25
CA ALA A 350 -24.19 -46.37 -10.29
C ALA A 350 -23.80 -46.56 -8.81
N VAL A 351 -22.92 -47.52 -8.46
CA VAL A 351 -22.72 -47.98 -7.07
C VAL A 351 -21.38 -47.61 -6.44
N ASP A 352 -20.32 -47.27 -7.18
CA ASP A 352 -19.01 -47.00 -6.56
C ASP A 352 -18.73 -45.51 -6.22
N ARG A 353 -19.70 -44.83 -5.59
CA ARG A 353 -19.48 -43.48 -5.00
C ARG A 353 -19.06 -43.49 -3.52
N GLN A 354 -19.04 -44.63 -2.83
CA GLN A 354 -18.81 -44.68 -1.37
C GLN A 354 -17.87 -45.79 -0.82
N SER A 355 -17.42 -46.75 -1.63
CA SER A 355 -16.64 -47.88 -1.11
C SER A 355 -15.12 -47.65 -1.11
N GLU A 356 -14.63 -46.75 -1.96
CA GLU A 356 -13.20 -46.61 -2.18
C GLU A 356 -12.56 -45.60 -1.22
N LYS A 357 -11.74 -46.11 -0.29
CA LYS A 357 -11.03 -45.27 0.67
C LYS A 357 -9.83 -44.62 0.00
N LYS A 358 -9.76 -43.28 0.10
CA LYS A 358 -8.57 -42.52 -0.23
C LYS A 358 -7.38 -43.04 0.60
N ARG A 359 -6.25 -43.32 -0.03
CA ARG A 359 -5.01 -43.72 0.63
C ARG A 359 -3.80 -43.17 -0.08
N SER A 360 -2.67 -43.12 0.63
CA SER A 360 -1.38 -42.80 0.03
C SER A 360 -0.79 -44.00 -0.69
N PHE A 361 -0.39 -43.83 -1.96
CA PHE A 361 0.23 -44.86 -2.78
C PHE A 361 1.14 -44.26 -3.84
N ASN A 362 2.07 -45.07 -4.35
CA ASN A 362 2.90 -44.68 -5.49
C ASN A 362 2.14 -44.89 -6.81
N PHE A 363 2.01 -43.83 -7.61
CA PHE A 363 1.21 -43.87 -8.84
C PHE A 363 1.71 -44.90 -9.85
N ASP A 364 3.02 -44.92 -10.12
CA ASP A 364 3.63 -45.82 -11.09
C ASP A 364 3.55 -47.29 -10.65
N HIS A 365 3.58 -47.53 -9.34
CA HIS A 365 3.39 -48.86 -8.77
C HIS A 365 2.00 -49.43 -9.08
N ILE A 366 0.93 -48.65 -8.92
CA ILE A 366 -0.43 -49.10 -9.23
C ILE A 366 -0.61 -49.39 -10.72
N ILE A 367 0.02 -48.61 -11.61
CA ILE A 367 0.01 -48.91 -13.05
C ILE A 367 0.64 -50.28 -13.31
N ARG A 368 1.78 -50.58 -12.69
CA ARG A 368 2.49 -51.87 -12.84
C ARG A 368 1.67 -53.03 -12.29
N GLU A 369 1.07 -52.89 -11.11
CA GLU A 369 0.19 -53.91 -10.52
C GLU A 369 -1.02 -54.19 -11.43
N THR A 370 -1.64 -53.13 -11.96
CA THR A 370 -2.80 -53.27 -12.85
C THR A 370 -2.44 -53.96 -14.16
N LEU A 371 -1.27 -53.67 -14.75
CA LEU A 371 -0.82 -54.41 -15.94
C LEU A 371 -0.51 -55.87 -15.65
N ALA A 372 -0.02 -56.21 -14.45
CA ALA A 372 0.22 -57.59 -14.05
C ALA A 372 -1.10 -58.40 -14.01
N THR A 373 -2.20 -57.79 -13.57
CA THR A 373 -3.52 -58.46 -13.59
C THR A 373 -4.08 -58.64 -15.00
N LEU A 374 -3.73 -57.75 -15.94
CA LEU A 374 -4.12 -57.85 -17.36
C LEU A 374 -3.21 -58.77 -18.19
N GLN A 375 -2.07 -59.19 -17.64
CA GLN A 375 -1.09 -60.04 -18.32
C GLN A 375 -1.69 -61.33 -18.93
N PRO A 376 -2.62 -62.07 -18.27
CA PRO A 376 -3.23 -63.26 -18.86
C PRO A 376 -4.06 -62.98 -20.11
N THR A 377 -4.70 -61.81 -20.18
CA THR A 377 -5.46 -61.35 -21.34
C THR A 377 -4.52 -60.88 -22.45
N LEU A 378 -3.47 -60.15 -22.10
CA LEU A 378 -2.44 -59.68 -23.04
C LEU A 378 -1.66 -60.85 -23.68
N LYS A 379 -1.37 -61.93 -22.94
CA LYS A 379 -0.69 -63.13 -23.48
C LYS A 379 -1.50 -63.86 -24.56
N LYS A 380 -2.82 -63.65 -24.61
CA LYS A 380 -3.71 -64.24 -25.63
C LYS A 380 -3.78 -63.39 -26.90
N THR A 381 -3.13 -62.23 -26.93
CA THR A 381 -3.11 -61.32 -28.08
C THR A 381 -1.65 -61.09 -28.53
N PRO A 382 -1.41 -60.70 -29.79
CA PRO A 382 -0.07 -60.40 -30.28
C PRO A 382 0.42 -58.99 -29.89
N PHE A 383 -0.28 -58.30 -28.97
CA PHE A 383 -0.05 -56.90 -28.65
C PHE A 383 0.88 -56.74 -27.45
N LYS A 384 1.78 -55.76 -27.50
CA LYS A 384 2.77 -55.47 -26.45
C LYS A 384 2.41 -54.18 -25.73
N VAL A 385 2.75 -54.11 -24.44
CA VAL A 385 2.62 -52.89 -23.63
C VAL A 385 4.02 -52.44 -23.21
N GLU A 386 4.35 -51.19 -23.49
CA GLU A 386 5.61 -50.53 -23.11
C GLU A 386 5.35 -49.47 -22.03
N LEU A 387 6.24 -49.42 -21.04
CA LEU A 387 6.14 -48.55 -19.87
C LEU A 387 7.28 -47.53 -19.86
N ASP A 388 6.90 -46.25 -19.83
CA ASP A 388 7.80 -45.10 -19.77
C ASP A 388 7.39 -44.21 -18.58
N LEU A 389 7.55 -44.76 -17.37
CA LEU A 389 6.99 -44.22 -16.13
C LEU A 389 8.04 -43.42 -15.35
N HIS A 390 7.78 -42.13 -15.16
CA HIS A 390 8.68 -41.16 -14.53
C HIS A 390 7.94 -40.25 -13.54
N ALA A 391 6.80 -40.68 -13.00
CA ALA A 391 6.13 -39.92 -11.96
C ALA A 391 6.70 -40.25 -10.57
N ASP A 392 6.95 -41.52 -10.24
CA ASP A 392 7.49 -42.04 -8.96
C ASP A 392 7.12 -41.26 -7.67
N GLU A 393 5.91 -40.70 -7.61
CA GLU A 393 5.43 -39.89 -6.50
C GLU A 393 4.39 -40.66 -5.68
N ILE A 394 4.44 -40.44 -4.36
CA ILE A 394 3.40 -40.90 -3.44
C ILE A 394 2.27 -39.86 -3.43
N ILE A 395 1.12 -40.25 -3.96
CA ILE A 395 -0.09 -39.43 -4.00
C ILE A 395 -1.11 -39.94 -3.00
N ASP A 396 -1.84 -39.02 -2.38
CA ASP A 396 -3.04 -39.33 -1.60
C ASP A 396 -4.26 -39.25 -2.53
N SER A 397 -4.76 -40.41 -2.97
CA SER A 397 -5.84 -40.51 -3.96
C SER A 397 -6.57 -41.87 -3.86
N TYR A 398 -7.28 -42.27 -4.93
CA TYR A 398 -8.03 -43.51 -5.04
C TYR A 398 -7.31 -44.51 -5.97
N PRO A 399 -6.70 -45.58 -5.45
CA PRO A 399 -5.93 -46.53 -6.27
C PRO A 399 -6.77 -47.29 -7.29
N GLY A 400 -7.98 -47.73 -6.96
CA GLY A 400 -8.79 -48.48 -7.92
C GLY A 400 -9.36 -47.58 -9.00
N ALA A 401 -9.59 -46.28 -8.76
CA ALA A 401 -9.80 -45.31 -9.84
C ALA A 401 -8.64 -45.31 -10.86
N VAL A 402 -7.38 -45.35 -10.39
CA VAL A 402 -6.21 -45.44 -11.28
C VAL A 402 -6.15 -46.80 -11.99
N SER A 403 -6.36 -47.91 -11.28
CA SER A 403 -6.41 -49.24 -11.89
C SER A 403 -7.49 -49.34 -12.97
N GLN A 404 -8.69 -48.87 -12.69
CA GLN A 404 -9.82 -48.90 -13.62
C GLN A 404 -9.53 -48.05 -14.87
N LEU A 405 -8.91 -46.88 -14.69
CA LEU A 405 -8.50 -46.00 -15.78
C LEU A 405 -7.47 -46.69 -16.69
N VAL A 406 -6.45 -47.32 -16.13
CA VAL A 406 -5.44 -48.10 -16.89
C VAL A 406 -6.09 -49.27 -17.62
N SER A 407 -6.93 -50.06 -16.93
CA SER A 407 -7.61 -51.21 -17.54
C SER A 407 -8.50 -50.80 -18.70
N ASN A 408 -9.30 -49.75 -18.55
CA ASN A 408 -10.19 -49.26 -19.61
C ASN A 408 -9.41 -48.79 -20.84
N PHE A 409 -8.28 -48.08 -20.67
CA PHE A 409 -7.48 -47.66 -21.82
C PHE A 409 -6.82 -48.82 -22.53
N VAL A 410 -6.20 -49.75 -21.79
CA VAL A 410 -5.54 -50.93 -22.38
C VAL A 410 -6.55 -51.81 -23.10
N GLU A 411 -7.71 -52.08 -22.48
CA GLU A 411 -8.77 -52.85 -23.13
C GLU A 411 -9.32 -52.16 -24.37
N ASN A 412 -9.49 -50.83 -24.34
CA ASN A 412 -9.93 -50.09 -25.52
C ASN A 412 -8.92 -50.13 -26.65
N ALA A 413 -7.63 -50.02 -26.36
CA ALA A 413 -6.58 -50.16 -27.37
C ALA A 413 -6.58 -51.57 -28.00
N ILE A 414 -6.74 -52.63 -27.19
CA ILE A 414 -6.84 -54.01 -27.68
C ILE A 414 -8.10 -54.22 -28.52
N LYS A 415 -9.26 -53.80 -27.99
CA LYS A 415 -10.57 -54.06 -28.60
C LYS A 415 -10.81 -53.20 -29.83
N HIS A 416 -10.45 -51.91 -29.80
CA HIS A 416 -10.76 -50.94 -30.86
C HIS A 416 -9.53 -50.52 -31.66
N GLY A 417 -8.40 -50.29 -31.01
CA GLY A 417 -7.18 -49.79 -31.66
C GLY A 417 -6.55 -50.80 -32.63
N TYR A 418 -6.47 -52.07 -32.24
CA TYR A 418 -5.75 -53.10 -33.00
C TYR A 418 -6.63 -54.15 -33.69
N GLU A 419 -7.90 -53.83 -33.95
CA GLU A 419 -8.79 -54.73 -34.69
C GLU A 419 -8.22 -55.06 -36.07
N GLY A 420 -8.12 -56.35 -36.39
CA GLY A 420 -7.63 -56.84 -37.69
C GLY A 420 -6.12 -56.69 -37.91
N ARG A 421 -5.35 -56.30 -36.89
CA ARG A 421 -3.88 -56.19 -36.98
C ARG A 421 -3.20 -57.40 -36.32
N SER A 422 -2.09 -57.84 -36.93
CA SER A 422 -1.26 -58.95 -36.44
C SER A 422 -0.27 -58.54 -35.36
N GLU A 423 -0.01 -57.24 -35.20
CA GLU A 423 0.94 -56.69 -34.23
C GLU A 423 0.42 -55.34 -33.69
N GLY A 424 0.85 -54.96 -32.49
CA GLY A 424 0.45 -53.71 -31.84
C GLY A 424 1.27 -53.36 -30.61
N LEU A 425 1.36 -52.06 -30.31
CA LEU A 425 2.14 -51.49 -29.21
C LEU A 425 1.30 -50.44 -28.45
N ILE A 426 1.10 -50.66 -27.16
CA ILE A 426 0.46 -49.68 -26.28
C ILE A 426 1.54 -49.07 -25.41
N LYS A 427 1.73 -47.76 -25.47
CA LYS A 427 2.70 -47.04 -24.64
C LYS A 427 1.97 -46.31 -23.51
N LEU A 428 2.34 -46.63 -22.27
CA LEU A 428 1.91 -45.89 -21.09
C LEU A 428 3.08 -45.05 -20.56
N SER A 429 2.85 -43.76 -20.35
CA SER A 429 3.89 -42.87 -19.79
C SER A 429 3.34 -41.99 -18.68
N SER A 430 4.18 -41.67 -17.71
CA SER A 430 3.85 -40.80 -16.58
C SER A 430 4.99 -39.82 -16.32
N GLN A 431 4.66 -38.58 -15.97
CA GLN A 431 5.65 -37.56 -15.62
C GLN A 431 5.08 -36.59 -14.59
N VAL A 432 5.93 -36.05 -13.73
CA VAL A 432 5.57 -34.97 -12.80
C VAL A 432 6.02 -33.64 -13.37
N VAL A 433 5.11 -32.67 -13.41
CA VAL A 433 5.36 -31.32 -13.89
C VAL A 433 5.14 -30.31 -12.77
N HIS A 434 6.09 -29.39 -12.63
CA HIS A 434 5.95 -28.22 -11.76
C HIS A 434 5.36 -27.06 -12.57
N PRO A 435 4.26 -26.43 -12.11
CA PRO A 435 3.72 -25.23 -12.73
C PRO A 435 4.80 -24.16 -12.78
N LYS A 436 5.06 -23.60 -13.97
CA LYS A 436 6.11 -22.57 -14.18
C LYS A 436 5.71 -21.17 -13.68
N ASP A 437 4.61 -21.04 -12.94
CA ASP A 437 4.07 -19.73 -12.56
C ASP A 437 4.74 -19.19 -11.29
N LYS A 438 5.77 -18.35 -11.48
CA LYS A 438 6.61 -17.77 -10.42
C LYS A 438 5.91 -16.74 -9.52
N ASN A 439 4.62 -16.45 -9.73
CA ASN A 439 3.91 -15.35 -9.06
C ASN A 439 2.86 -15.76 -8.01
N ARG A 440 2.75 -17.04 -7.66
CA ARG A 440 2.01 -17.47 -6.45
C ARG A 440 2.94 -18.20 -5.50
N ASN A 441 3.04 -17.69 -4.27
CA ASN A 441 3.77 -18.26 -3.13
C ASN A 441 3.18 -19.62 -2.64
N ASN A 442 2.92 -20.57 -3.54
CA ASN A 442 2.46 -21.91 -3.21
C ASN A 442 3.38 -22.93 -3.92
N SER A 443 4.57 -23.12 -3.37
CA SER A 443 5.67 -23.94 -3.90
C SER A 443 5.41 -25.47 -3.89
N ASN A 444 4.16 -25.92 -3.80
CA ASN A 444 3.81 -27.33 -3.58
C ASN A 444 2.76 -27.92 -4.53
N GLU A 445 2.24 -27.17 -5.51
CA GLU A 445 1.31 -27.72 -6.50
C GLU A 445 2.08 -28.53 -7.56
N ARG A 446 2.29 -29.82 -7.32
CA ARG A 446 2.79 -30.77 -8.33
C ARG A 446 1.63 -31.27 -9.19
N LYS A 447 1.84 -31.45 -10.49
CA LYS A 447 0.87 -32.11 -11.38
C LYS A 447 1.46 -33.40 -11.93
N ILE A 448 0.65 -34.46 -12.00
CA ILE A 448 0.98 -35.67 -12.75
C ILE A 448 0.34 -35.56 -14.12
N ILE A 449 1.13 -35.84 -15.15
CA ILE A 449 0.65 -36.05 -16.51
C ILE A 449 0.83 -37.54 -16.81
N PHE A 450 -0.29 -38.23 -17.04
CA PHE A 450 -0.33 -39.62 -17.46
C PHE A 450 -0.84 -39.69 -18.90
N LYS A 451 -0.14 -40.44 -19.75
CA LYS A 451 -0.52 -40.62 -21.15
C LYS A 451 -0.64 -42.08 -21.49
N CYS A 452 -1.70 -42.42 -22.23
CA CYS A 452 -1.88 -43.72 -22.85
C CYS A 452 -1.97 -43.55 -24.36
N GLN A 453 -1.01 -44.12 -25.08
CA GLN A 453 -0.93 -44.05 -26.53
C GLN A 453 -1.04 -45.46 -27.14
N ASP A 454 -1.93 -45.61 -28.12
CA ASP A 454 -1.93 -46.74 -29.04
C ASP A 454 -1.55 -46.26 -30.44
N PHE A 455 -0.96 -47.15 -31.23
CA PHE A 455 -0.62 -46.94 -32.65
C PHE A 455 -1.57 -47.71 -33.56
N GLY A 456 -2.85 -47.76 -33.19
CA GLY A 456 -3.90 -48.52 -33.84
C GLY A 456 -4.51 -47.84 -35.07
N VAL A 457 -5.78 -48.14 -35.33
CA VAL A 457 -6.58 -47.58 -36.44
C VAL A 457 -6.94 -46.11 -36.26
N GLY A 458 -6.86 -45.59 -35.03
CA GLY A 458 -7.22 -44.21 -34.68
C GLY A 458 -8.73 -43.92 -34.73
N ILE A 459 -9.10 -42.73 -34.27
CA ILE A 459 -10.47 -42.24 -34.12
C ILE A 459 -10.69 -41.10 -35.13
N PRO A 460 -11.74 -41.17 -35.97
CA PRO A 460 -12.09 -40.06 -36.86
C PRO A 460 -12.40 -38.78 -36.08
N GLU A 461 -11.99 -37.62 -36.61
CA GLU A 461 -12.13 -36.31 -35.94
C GLU A 461 -13.57 -36.02 -35.49
N LYS A 462 -14.56 -36.37 -36.32
CA LYS A 462 -16.00 -36.24 -36.01
C LYS A 462 -16.45 -36.98 -34.74
N ASN A 463 -15.70 -38.00 -34.32
CA ASN A 463 -16.02 -38.82 -33.17
C ASN A 463 -15.25 -38.41 -31.90
N LEU A 464 -14.18 -37.61 -32.01
CA LEU A 464 -13.31 -37.24 -30.87
C LEU A 464 -14.06 -36.56 -29.72
N LYS A 465 -15.06 -35.73 -30.02
CA LYS A 465 -15.89 -35.08 -28.99
C LYS A 465 -16.87 -36.03 -28.32
N LYS A 466 -17.24 -37.12 -29.01
CA LYS A 466 -18.25 -38.08 -28.56
C LYS A 466 -17.66 -39.27 -27.81
N VAL A 467 -16.34 -39.47 -27.85
CA VAL A 467 -15.70 -40.65 -27.23
C VAL A 467 -15.94 -40.73 -25.72
N PHE A 468 -16.18 -39.60 -25.05
CA PHE A 468 -16.49 -39.55 -23.63
C PHE A 468 -18.00 -39.57 -23.33
N GLU A 469 -18.85 -39.52 -24.36
CA GLU A 469 -20.30 -39.66 -24.18
C GLU A 469 -20.62 -41.11 -23.77
N PRO A 470 -21.43 -41.31 -22.71
CA PRO A 470 -21.85 -42.65 -22.32
C PRO A 470 -22.54 -43.41 -23.45
N PHE A 471 -22.29 -44.72 -23.55
CA PHE A 471 -22.80 -45.63 -24.58
C PHE A 471 -22.29 -45.36 -26.01
N PHE A 472 -21.49 -44.32 -26.23
CA PHE A 472 -20.87 -44.10 -27.52
C PHE A 472 -19.79 -45.16 -27.78
N THR A 473 -19.97 -45.97 -28.82
CA THR A 473 -18.93 -46.89 -29.28
C THR A 473 -19.10 -47.22 -30.76
N THR A 474 -17.98 -47.41 -31.46
CA THR A 474 -17.96 -47.88 -32.84
C THR A 474 -18.24 -49.38 -32.98
N LYS A 475 -18.33 -50.11 -31.86
CA LYS A 475 -18.63 -51.56 -31.81
C LYS A 475 -19.84 -51.90 -30.94
N PHE A 476 -20.80 -51.00 -30.91
CA PHE A 476 -22.10 -51.24 -30.30
C PHE A 476 -22.70 -52.53 -30.86
N GLY A 477 -23.27 -53.39 -30.02
CA GLY A 477 -23.76 -54.69 -30.50
C GLY A 477 -22.68 -55.77 -30.73
N LYS A 478 -21.37 -55.48 -30.65
CA LYS A 478 -20.26 -56.43 -30.94
C LYS A 478 -19.18 -56.49 -29.85
N GLY A 479 -19.58 -56.43 -28.57
CA GLY A 479 -18.66 -56.52 -27.41
C GLY A 479 -18.15 -55.17 -26.88
N GLY A 480 -18.58 -54.03 -27.44
CA GLY A 480 -18.34 -52.71 -26.86
C GLY A 480 -19.56 -52.21 -26.07
N SER A 481 -19.38 -51.88 -24.79
CA SER A 481 -20.42 -51.28 -23.94
C SER A 481 -20.56 -49.76 -24.11
N GLY A 482 -19.53 -49.09 -24.65
CA GLY A 482 -19.48 -47.63 -24.77
C GLY A 482 -19.39 -46.88 -23.44
N LEU A 483 -19.20 -47.59 -22.32
CA LEU A 483 -19.13 -46.97 -20.99
C LEU A 483 -17.69 -46.69 -20.53
N GLY A 484 -16.68 -47.42 -21.05
CA GLY A 484 -15.32 -47.35 -20.54
C GLY A 484 -14.69 -45.96 -20.56
N MET A 485 -14.87 -45.19 -21.63
CA MET A 485 -14.31 -43.83 -21.75
C MET A 485 -15.11 -42.79 -20.96
N ALA A 486 -16.43 -42.95 -20.85
CA ALA A 486 -17.25 -42.12 -19.96
C ALA A 486 -16.85 -42.32 -18.49
N ILE A 487 -16.58 -43.58 -18.09
CA ILE A 487 -16.02 -43.90 -16.77
C ILE A 487 -14.65 -43.23 -16.59
N CYS A 488 -13.75 -43.32 -17.57
CA CYS A 488 -12.45 -42.64 -17.47
C CYS A 488 -12.60 -41.12 -17.34
N TYR A 489 -13.51 -40.50 -18.09
CA TYR A 489 -13.78 -39.06 -17.98
C TYR A 489 -14.20 -38.71 -16.55
N GLN A 490 -15.17 -39.43 -16.00
CA GLN A 490 -15.68 -39.21 -14.65
C GLN A 490 -14.62 -39.46 -13.57
N LEU A 491 -13.84 -40.55 -13.67
CA LEU A 491 -12.75 -40.83 -12.73
C LEU A 491 -11.71 -39.71 -12.73
N VAL A 492 -11.37 -39.17 -13.90
CA VAL A 492 -10.41 -38.07 -14.00
C VAL A 492 -10.98 -36.77 -13.43
N THR A 493 -12.19 -36.37 -13.82
CA THR A 493 -12.75 -35.08 -13.43
C THR A 493 -13.25 -35.06 -11.99
N GLU A 494 -13.92 -36.11 -11.53
CA GLU A 494 -14.55 -36.18 -10.20
C GLU A 494 -13.61 -36.76 -9.14
N ALA A 495 -12.91 -37.88 -9.41
CA ALA A 495 -12.11 -38.57 -8.39
C ALA A 495 -10.67 -38.05 -8.30
N LEU A 496 -10.06 -37.70 -9.45
CA LEU A 496 -8.69 -37.19 -9.51
C LEU A 496 -8.60 -35.66 -9.56
N ASN A 497 -9.73 -34.95 -9.68
CA ASN A 497 -9.77 -33.49 -9.87
C ASN A 497 -8.87 -33.01 -11.01
N GLY A 498 -8.85 -33.77 -12.11
CA GLY A 498 -8.01 -33.57 -13.27
C GLY A 498 -8.77 -33.26 -14.57
N THR A 499 -8.01 -33.21 -15.65
CA THR A 499 -8.51 -33.05 -17.02
C THR A 499 -8.07 -34.24 -17.88
N ILE A 500 -8.94 -34.65 -18.79
CA ILE A 500 -8.65 -35.68 -19.80
C ILE A 500 -8.82 -35.06 -21.19
N SER A 501 -7.90 -35.38 -22.10
CA SER A 501 -7.96 -34.98 -23.49
C SER A 501 -7.54 -36.14 -24.39
N VAL A 502 -7.95 -36.08 -25.66
CA VAL A 502 -7.67 -37.12 -26.65
C VAL A 502 -7.18 -36.47 -27.93
N THR A 503 -6.10 -37.02 -28.48
CA THR A 503 -5.56 -36.70 -29.80
C THR A 503 -5.54 -37.99 -30.62
N SER A 504 -6.03 -37.96 -31.86
CA SER A 504 -6.05 -39.14 -32.70
C SER A 504 -6.02 -38.79 -34.17
N SER A 505 -5.46 -39.67 -34.98
CA SER A 505 -5.50 -39.58 -36.43
C SER A 505 -5.72 -40.96 -37.03
N VAL A 506 -6.64 -41.04 -37.99
CA VAL A 506 -6.98 -42.31 -38.64
C VAL A 506 -5.72 -42.92 -39.26
N GLY A 507 -5.46 -44.19 -38.95
CA GLY A 507 -4.28 -44.95 -39.37
C GLY A 507 -3.02 -44.76 -38.51
N SER A 508 -2.97 -43.72 -37.66
CA SER A 508 -1.79 -43.39 -36.83
C SER A 508 -1.96 -43.74 -35.35
N GLY A 509 -3.19 -43.97 -34.88
CA GLY A 509 -3.49 -44.34 -33.50
C GLY A 509 -4.11 -43.22 -32.67
N THR A 510 -4.13 -43.40 -31.35
CA THR A 510 -4.80 -42.52 -30.39
C THR A 510 -3.92 -42.28 -29.18
N GLU A 511 -3.87 -41.06 -28.68
CA GLU A 511 -3.23 -40.70 -27.42
C GLU A 511 -4.26 -40.02 -26.49
N PHE A 512 -4.42 -40.59 -25.30
CA PHE A 512 -5.17 -39.99 -24.21
C PHE A 512 -4.18 -39.34 -23.24
N ILE A 513 -4.43 -38.08 -22.88
CA ILE A 513 -3.60 -37.29 -21.97
C ILE A 513 -4.45 -36.91 -20.76
N ILE A 514 -3.98 -37.30 -19.58
CA ILE A 514 -4.65 -37.10 -18.29
C ILE A 514 -3.73 -36.23 -17.44
N GLU A 515 -4.25 -35.11 -16.93
CA GLU A 515 -3.52 -34.19 -16.06
C GLU A 515 -4.26 -34.02 -14.73
N PHE A 516 -3.61 -34.26 -13.61
CA PHE A 516 -4.25 -34.11 -12.29
C PHE A 516 -3.25 -33.67 -11.20
N PRO A 517 -3.72 -33.01 -10.14
CA PRO A 517 -2.83 -32.58 -9.05
C PRO A 517 -2.29 -33.77 -8.25
N ALA A 518 -0.98 -33.77 -8.00
CA ALA A 518 -0.36 -34.66 -7.03
C ALA A 518 -0.53 -34.06 -5.63
N MET A 519 -1.62 -34.42 -4.95
CA MET A 519 -1.78 -34.11 -3.53
C MET A 519 -0.83 -34.98 -2.72
N VAL A 520 0.27 -34.39 -2.28
CA VAL A 520 1.31 -35.08 -1.53
C VAL A 520 0.82 -35.27 -0.11
N ALA A 521 0.86 -36.51 0.38
CA ALA A 521 0.55 -36.81 1.77
C ALA A 521 1.50 -35.99 2.67
N GLN A 522 0.95 -35.06 3.45
CA GLN A 522 1.74 -34.41 4.50
C GLN A 522 2.11 -35.47 5.53
N ASP A 523 3.40 -35.77 5.64
CA ASP A 523 3.93 -36.63 6.70
C ASP A 523 3.64 -35.97 8.06
N THR A 524 2.59 -36.43 8.73
CA THR A 524 2.15 -35.91 10.03
C THR A 524 2.88 -36.56 11.21
N ARG A 525 4.01 -37.23 10.98
CA ARG A 525 4.87 -37.71 12.07
C ARG A 525 5.72 -36.56 12.63
N LYS A 526 5.13 -35.75 13.51
CA LYS A 526 5.91 -34.94 14.46
C LYS A 526 6.77 -35.87 15.33
N PRO A 527 8.09 -35.67 15.43
CA PRO A 527 8.90 -36.41 16.39
C PRO A 527 8.52 -35.96 17.80
N LEU A 528 8.15 -36.92 18.67
CA LEU A 528 7.96 -36.68 20.10
C LEU A 528 9.27 -36.12 20.67
N GLY A 529 9.24 -34.87 21.12
CA GLY A 529 10.34 -34.25 21.85
C GLY A 529 10.67 -35.04 23.11
N GLN A 530 11.88 -35.57 23.15
CA GLN A 530 12.50 -36.23 24.28
C GLN A 530 12.69 -35.19 25.40
N LYS A 531 11.90 -35.27 26.47
CA LYS A 531 12.25 -34.62 27.75
C LYS A 531 13.33 -35.48 28.42
N VAL A 532 14.54 -34.94 28.49
CA VAL A 532 15.61 -35.45 29.36
C VAL A 532 15.49 -34.77 30.72
N HIS A 533 15.77 -35.57 31.75
CA HIS A 533 15.70 -35.30 33.19
C HIS A 533 16.29 -33.97 33.67
#